data_AF-A0A3S9M7F1-F1
#
_entry.id   AF-A0A3S9M7F1-F1
#
_cell.length_a   1.000
_cell.length_b   1.000
_cell.length_c   1.000
_cell.angle_alpha   90.00
_cell.angle_beta   90.00
_cell.angle_gamma   90.00
#
_symmetry.space_group_name_H-M   'P 1'
#
loop_
_entity.id
_entity.type
_entity.pdbx_description
1 polymer ?
#
loop_
_entity_poly.entity_id
_entity_poly.type
_entity_poly.pdbx_seq_one_letter_code
_entity_poly.pdbx_strand_id
1 'polypeptide(L)'
;MRTITAALSVGLLCAAVAACSGTADVVSGTAQKTKSASVPTPAQADEPSADDPQTAAGLTYSAPPDRPMALGEAWQWTSTTRSGAKATGTTAVLAYEQHKPPSPADENLRYDQVKVRICSTAGTPITVYRRFIALIRPTGEVNTIKMKAPDPKTAFPSNDIVLKPGQCAEGTIDFLGARSARPALAVWGPNGAPKAAKWAIPQ
;
A
#
# COMPACT_ATOMS: atom_id res chain seq x y z
N MET A 1 -15.23 -22.21 -61.63
CA MET A 1 -15.31 -20.74 -61.75
C MET A 1 -15.03 -20.12 -60.38
N ARG A 2 -14.05 -19.21 -60.35
CA ARG A 2 -13.78 -18.12 -59.38
C ARG A 2 -13.35 -18.46 -57.94
N THR A 3 -12.02 -18.57 -57.80
CA THR A 3 -11.06 -17.89 -56.89
C THR A 3 -11.58 -16.86 -55.89
N ILE A 4 -10.94 -16.78 -54.71
CA ILE A 4 -10.18 -15.60 -54.19
C ILE A 4 -9.14 -16.07 -53.15
N THR A 5 -7.93 -15.53 -53.29
CA THR A 5 -6.72 -15.70 -52.48
C THR A 5 -6.52 -14.43 -51.64
N ALA A 6 -5.94 -14.54 -50.44
CA ALA A 6 -5.31 -13.39 -49.76
C ALA A 6 -3.97 -13.82 -49.15
N ALA A 7 -2.91 -13.12 -49.57
CA ALA A 7 -1.52 -13.35 -49.17
C ALA A 7 -1.10 -12.37 -48.07
N LEU A 8 -0.22 -12.81 -47.16
CA LEU A 8 0.50 -11.95 -46.21
C LEU A 8 2.00 -12.12 -46.46
N SER A 9 2.63 -11.00 -46.82
CA SER A 9 4.02 -10.87 -47.27
C SER A 9 4.99 -10.82 -46.08
N VAL A 10 6.09 -11.56 -46.19
CA VAL A 10 7.29 -11.45 -45.33
C VAL A 10 8.27 -10.48 -46.01
N GLY A 11 8.81 -9.52 -45.27
CA GLY A 11 9.82 -8.56 -45.74
C GLY A 11 11.07 -8.61 -44.86
N LEU A 12 12.20 -8.96 -45.48
CA LEU A 12 13.51 -9.26 -44.91
C LEU A 12 14.41 -8.01 -44.80
N LEU A 13 15.45 -8.15 -43.98
CA LEU A 13 16.63 -7.30 -43.68
C LEU A 13 17.17 -6.36 -44.77
N CYS A 14 17.80 -5.26 -44.32
CA CYS A 14 19.16 -4.91 -44.75
C CYS A 14 19.87 -4.02 -43.71
N ALA A 15 21.04 -4.47 -43.23
CA ALA A 15 21.99 -3.68 -42.46
C ALA A 15 23.08 -3.15 -43.41
N ALA A 16 23.57 -1.94 -43.17
CA ALA A 16 24.78 -1.43 -43.80
C ALA A 16 25.64 -0.70 -42.75
N VAL A 17 26.86 -1.19 -42.59
CA VAL A 17 27.96 -0.60 -41.82
C VAL A 17 28.76 0.28 -42.76
N ALA A 18 29.08 1.50 -42.35
CA ALA A 18 30.15 2.28 -42.96
C ALA A 18 30.95 2.98 -41.84
N ALA A 19 32.21 2.60 -41.73
CA ALA A 19 33.22 3.24 -40.90
C ALA A 19 33.77 4.49 -41.62
N CYS A 20 34.16 5.51 -40.86
CA CYS A 20 35.24 6.42 -41.23
C CYS A 20 35.83 7.06 -39.96
N SER A 21 37.08 6.72 -39.71
CA SER A 21 38.03 7.36 -38.81
C SER A 21 38.53 8.70 -39.38
N GLY A 22 38.75 9.70 -38.53
CA GLY A 22 39.39 10.97 -38.90
C GLY A 22 39.70 11.85 -37.68
N THR A 23 40.91 12.39 -37.66
CA THR A 23 41.72 12.78 -36.50
C THR A 23 41.53 14.23 -36.04
N ALA A 24 41.76 14.45 -34.73
CA ALA A 24 42.31 15.64 -34.05
C ALA A 24 41.82 17.06 -34.40
N ASP A 25 41.29 17.73 -33.38
CA ASP A 25 41.74 19.08 -33.01
C ASP A 25 41.71 19.22 -31.48
N VAL A 26 42.82 19.73 -30.94
CA VAL A 26 42.99 20.16 -29.54
C VAL A 26 42.80 21.67 -29.51
N VAL A 27 42.04 22.21 -28.55
CA VAL A 27 42.42 23.40 -27.73
C VAL A 27 41.32 23.74 -26.72
N SER A 28 41.73 23.66 -25.45
CA SER A 28 41.39 24.46 -24.26
C SER A 28 39.98 25.04 -24.04
N GLY A 29 39.41 24.60 -22.92
CA GLY A 29 38.91 25.53 -21.89
C GLY A 29 37.40 25.62 -21.73
N THR A 30 36.86 24.92 -20.74
CA THR A 30 36.01 25.52 -19.67
C THR A 30 35.51 24.42 -18.72
N ALA A 31 35.41 24.79 -17.45
CA ALA A 31 35.02 23.94 -16.34
C ALA A 31 33.64 23.29 -16.52
N GLN A 32 33.52 21.99 -16.24
CA GLN A 32 32.22 21.39 -15.99
C GLN A 32 32.27 20.45 -14.77
N LYS A 33 32.06 21.12 -13.63
CA LYS A 33 31.26 20.67 -12.48
C LYS A 33 30.93 19.18 -12.47
N THR A 34 31.56 18.47 -11.53
CA THR A 34 31.18 17.17 -10.98
C THR A 34 29.68 16.88 -11.17
N LYS A 35 29.36 15.82 -11.91
CA LYS A 35 28.06 15.15 -11.86
C LYS A 35 27.80 14.75 -10.41
N SER A 36 27.05 15.58 -9.69
CA SER A 36 26.42 15.16 -8.43
C SER A 36 25.52 13.99 -8.77
N ALA A 37 25.86 12.81 -8.25
CA ALA A 37 24.97 11.68 -8.23
C ALA A 37 23.65 12.12 -7.60
N SER A 38 22.58 12.05 -8.38
CA SER A 38 21.23 12.28 -7.89
C SER A 38 20.97 11.24 -6.81
N VAL A 39 20.91 11.68 -5.56
CA VAL A 39 20.37 10.87 -4.47
C VAL A 39 18.94 10.49 -4.89
N PRO A 40 18.58 9.20 -4.96
CA PRO A 40 17.20 8.85 -5.24
C PRO A 40 16.36 9.35 -4.07
N THR A 41 15.51 10.34 -4.34
CA THR A 41 14.43 10.75 -3.46
C THR A 41 13.67 9.48 -3.04
N PRO A 42 13.47 9.21 -1.74
CA PRO A 42 12.57 8.15 -1.32
C PRO A 42 11.21 8.45 -1.95
N ALA A 43 10.73 7.53 -2.81
CA ALA A 43 9.37 7.60 -3.31
C ALA A 43 8.44 7.74 -2.10
N GLN A 44 7.55 8.73 -2.14
CA GLN A 44 6.47 8.87 -1.15
C GLN A 44 5.89 7.48 -0.94
N ALA A 45 5.92 6.98 0.31
CA ALA A 45 5.30 5.72 0.65
C ALA A 45 3.86 5.80 0.17
N ASP A 46 3.49 4.95 -0.80
CA ASP A 46 2.14 4.83 -1.31
C ASP A 46 1.24 4.47 -0.12
N GLU A 47 0.56 5.47 0.45
CA GLU A 47 -0.50 5.21 1.41
C GLU A 47 -1.55 4.31 0.71
N PRO A 48 -2.19 3.37 1.41
CA PRO A 48 -3.17 2.48 0.80
C PRO A 48 -4.17 3.27 -0.06
N SER A 49 -4.23 2.89 -1.34
CA SER A 49 -4.84 3.66 -2.44
C SER A 49 -6.25 4.16 -2.10
N ALA A 50 -6.44 5.47 -2.28
CA ALA A 50 -7.72 6.16 -2.20
C ALA A 50 -8.65 5.87 -3.41
N ASP A 51 -8.18 5.11 -4.41
CA ASP A 51 -8.91 4.88 -5.64
C ASP A 51 -9.79 3.62 -5.53
N ASP A 52 -10.93 3.76 -4.85
CA ASP A 52 -12.08 2.86 -5.05
C ASP A 52 -13.20 3.60 -5.82
N PRO A 53 -13.52 3.20 -7.06
CA PRO A 53 -14.66 3.75 -7.81
C PRO A 53 -16.04 3.43 -7.18
N GLN A 54 -16.12 2.58 -6.15
CA GLN A 54 -17.40 2.22 -5.48
C GLN A 54 -17.75 3.05 -4.24
N THR A 55 -16.91 3.98 -3.79
CA THR A 55 -17.34 4.98 -2.80
C THR A 55 -17.59 6.31 -3.49
N ALA A 56 -18.87 6.55 -3.80
CA ALA A 56 -19.37 7.88 -4.11
C ALA A 56 -18.78 8.88 -3.09
N ALA A 57 -18.02 9.85 -3.60
CA ALA A 57 -17.34 10.87 -2.81
C ALA A 57 -18.25 11.43 -1.69
N GLY A 58 -17.69 11.73 -0.53
CA GLY A 58 -18.43 12.39 0.55
C GLY A 58 -18.50 11.62 1.85
N LEU A 59 -17.49 10.82 2.18
CA LEU A 59 -17.16 10.51 3.56
C LEU A 59 -15.93 11.35 3.92
N THR A 60 -15.94 12.00 5.08
CA THR A 60 -14.76 12.69 5.62
C THR A 60 -14.44 12.13 6.99
N TYR A 61 -13.16 12.09 7.34
CA TYR A 61 -12.71 11.78 8.71
C TYR A 61 -11.94 12.96 9.31
N SER A 62 -11.91 13.04 10.64
CA SER A 62 -10.91 13.85 11.36
C SER A 62 -9.50 13.44 10.97
N ALA A 63 -8.52 14.33 11.13
CA ALA A 63 -7.13 13.98 10.89
C ALA A 63 -6.55 13.11 12.02
N PRO A 64 -5.71 12.11 11.72
CA PRO A 64 -4.92 11.42 12.74
C PRO A 64 -3.74 12.29 13.21
N PRO A 65 -3.11 11.93 14.35
CA PRO A 65 -1.88 12.57 14.81
C PRO A 65 -0.77 12.57 13.74
N ASP A 66 0.09 13.60 13.77
CA ASP A 66 1.21 13.73 12.83
C ASP A 66 2.31 12.69 13.05
N ARG A 67 2.51 12.29 14.31
CA ARG A 67 3.51 11.29 14.69
C ARG A 67 2.88 9.90 14.72
N PRO A 68 3.62 8.86 14.30
CA PRO A 68 3.19 7.48 14.53
C PRO A 68 2.92 7.23 16.01
N MET A 69 1.79 6.60 16.29
CA MET A 69 1.38 6.17 17.63
C MET A 69 2.12 4.90 18.04
N ALA A 70 2.24 4.62 19.33
CA ALA A 70 2.74 3.33 19.80
C ALA A 70 1.69 2.22 19.60
N LEU A 71 2.12 0.97 19.43
CA LEU A 71 1.19 -0.17 19.45
C LEU A 71 0.36 -0.15 20.75
N GLY A 72 -0.94 -0.37 20.62
CA GLY A 72 -1.93 -0.28 21.71
C GLY A 72 -2.56 1.11 21.89
N GLU A 73 -1.94 2.19 21.40
CA GLU A 73 -2.57 3.51 21.41
C GLU A 73 -3.71 3.58 20.39
N ALA A 74 -4.82 4.18 20.82
CA ALA A 74 -6.00 4.32 19.99
C ALA A 74 -6.07 5.72 19.37
N TRP A 75 -6.32 5.77 18.06
CA TRP A 75 -6.74 6.99 17.38
C TRP A 75 -8.25 7.16 17.50
N GLN A 76 -8.69 8.26 18.12
CA GLN A 76 -10.10 8.68 18.13
C GLN A 76 -10.42 9.44 16.84
N TRP A 77 -11.46 9.01 16.14
CA TRP A 77 -11.89 9.63 14.91
C TRP A 77 -13.37 10.01 14.93
N THR A 78 -13.70 11.03 14.15
CA THR A 78 -15.07 11.38 13.76
C THR A 78 -15.17 11.27 12.25
N SER A 79 -16.27 10.72 11.73
CA SER A 79 -16.58 10.69 10.31
C SER A 79 -17.91 11.35 9.99
N THR A 80 -18.02 11.98 8.81
CA THR A 80 -19.26 12.61 8.34
C THR A 80 -19.55 12.18 6.90
N THR A 81 -20.73 11.65 6.64
CA THR A 81 -21.20 11.32 5.29
C THR A 81 -21.69 12.57 4.55
N ARG A 82 -21.91 12.46 3.23
CA ARG A 82 -22.42 13.55 2.39
C ARG A 82 -23.80 14.03 2.84
N SER A 83 -24.61 13.12 3.38
CA SER A 83 -25.92 13.43 3.96
C SER A 83 -25.85 14.08 5.34
N GLY A 84 -24.64 14.35 5.86
CA GLY A 84 -24.42 14.94 7.18
C GLY A 84 -24.51 13.95 8.35
N ALA A 85 -24.66 12.65 8.05
CA ALA A 85 -24.68 11.62 9.09
C ALA A 85 -23.29 11.48 9.71
N LYS A 86 -23.22 11.49 11.03
CA LYS A 86 -21.96 11.46 11.77
C LYS A 86 -21.76 10.12 12.46
N ALA A 87 -20.52 9.65 12.50
CA ALA A 87 -20.10 8.57 13.38
C ALA A 87 -18.82 8.96 14.12
N THR A 88 -18.60 8.37 15.28
CA THR A 88 -17.36 8.50 16.05
C THR A 88 -16.87 7.12 16.43
N GLY A 89 -15.58 6.97 16.59
CA GLY A 89 -15.00 5.68 16.93
C GLY A 89 -13.53 5.75 17.25
N THR A 90 -12.96 4.57 17.45
CA THR A 90 -11.53 4.42 17.71
C THR A 90 -10.95 3.30 16.88
N THR A 91 -9.72 3.49 16.42
CA THR A 91 -8.93 2.42 15.80
C THR A 91 -7.60 2.29 16.53
N ALA A 92 -7.14 1.06 16.77
CA ALA A 92 -5.84 0.78 17.35
C ALA A 92 -5.20 -0.44 16.70
N VAL A 93 -3.90 -0.37 16.41
CA VAL A 93 -3.08 -1.56 16.15
C VAL A 93 -2.53 -2.01 17.50
N LEU A 94 -3.00 -3.17 17.98
CA LEU A 94 -2.72 -3.66 19.32
C LEU A 94 -1.37 -4.37 19.42
N ALA A 95 -0.98 -5.10 18.38
CA ALA A 95 0.24 -5.89 18.38
C ALA A 95 0.72 -6.17 16.97
N TYR A 96 2.01 -6.51 16.86
CA TYR A 96 2.66 -6.99 15.64
C TYR A 96 3.57 -8.17 15.98
N GLU A 97 3.60 -9.19 15.13
CA GLU A 97 4.53 -10.32 15.20
C GLU A 97 4.97 -10.74 13.80
N GLN A 98 6.26 -11.09 13.62
CA GLN A 98 6.70 -11.80 12.42
C GLN A 98 6.70 -13.30 12.70
N HIS A 99 5.85 -14.03 12.00
CA HIS A 99 5.54 -15.44 12.24
C HIS A 99 6.16 -16.36 11.16
N LYS A 100 5.61 -17.56 10.97
CA LYS A 100 6.10 -18.70 10.20
C LYS A 100 6.24 -18.43 8.69
N PRO A 101 7.06 -19.23 7.97
CA PRO A 101 7.07 -19.24 6.51
C PRO A 101 5.70 -19.58 5.91
N PRO A 102 5.43 -19.16 4.66
CA PRO A 102 4.22 -19.55 3.93
C PRO A 102 4.15 -21.07 3.67
N SER A 103 2.99 -21.53 3.18
CA SER A 103 2.83 -22.88 2.62
C SER A 103 2.42 -22.75 1.14
N PRO A 104 3.19 -23.32 0.18
CA PRO A 104 4.45 -24.05 0.38
C PRO A 104 5.55 -23.17 0.97
N ALA A 105 6.52 -23.81 1.64
CA ALA A 105 7.61 -23.11 2.34
C ALA A 105 8.47 -22.30 1.36
N ASP A 106 8.74 -21.05 1.74
CA ASP A 106 9.70 -20.16 1.07
C ASP A 106 10.62 -19.57 2.15
N GLU A 107 11.93 -19.76 1.98
CA GLU A 107 12.94 -19.32 2.95
C GLU A 107 13.06 -17.80 3.04
N ASN A 108 12.72 -17.10 1.96
CA ASN A 108 12.82 -15.64 1.85
C ASN A 108 11.56 -14.93 2.33
N LEU A 109 10.46 -15.66 2.57
CA LEU A 109 9.18 -15.07 2.96
C LEU A 109 8.75 -15.44 4.38
N ARG A 110 8.08 -14.52 5.07
CA ARG A 110 7.43 -14.72 6.37
C ARG A 110 6.08 -14.04 6.41
N TYR A 111 5.17 -14.55 7.24
CA TYR A 111 3.94 -13.83 7.56
C TYR A 111 4.20 -12.79 8.64
N ASP A 112 3.86 -11.55 8.33
CA ASP A 112 3.74 -10.45 9.27
C ASP A 112 2.29 -10.39 9.78
N GLN A 113 2.10 -10.53 11.07
CA GLN A 113 0.80 -10.56 11.71
C GLN A 113 0.56 -9.26 12.48
N VAL A 114 -0.59 -8.62 12.26
CA VAL A 114 -1.04 -7.47 13.09
C VAL A 114 -2.39 -7.74 13.72
N LYS A 115 -2.50 -7.39 14.99
CA LYS A 115 -3.76 -7.42 15.72
C LYS A 115 -4.35 -6.01 15.73
N VAL A 116 -5.61 -5.87 15.31
CA VAL A 116 -6.29 -4.58 15.16
C VAL A 116 -7.62 -4.60 15.90
N ARG A 117 -7.98 -3.47 16.52
CA ARG A 117 -9.28 -3.23 17.10
C ARG A 117 -9.89 -1.96 16.54
N ILE A 118 -11.14 -2.04 16.11
CA ILE A 118 -11.94 -0.92 15.61
C ILE A 118 -13.25 -0.89 16.38
N CYS A 119 -13.61 0.26 16.93
CA CYS A 119 -14.85 0.45 17.67
C CYS A 119 -15.67 1.58 17.04
N SER A 120 -16.97 1.36 16.89
CA SER A 120 -17.97 2.42 16.71
C SER A 120 -18.41 2.88 18.08
N THR A 121 -18.17 4.14 18.42
CA THR A 121 -18.52 4.69 19.73
C THR A 121 -19.92 5.29 19.71
N ALA A 122 -20.23 6.14 18.74
CA ALA A 122 -21.53 6.81 18.63
C ALA A 122 -21.86 7.19 17.17
N GLY A 123 -23.14 7.47 16.90
CA GLY A 123 -23.61 7.97 15.61
C GLY A 123 -24.14 6.89 14.68
N THR A 124 -23.88 7.01 13.38
CA THR A 124 -24.31 6.00 12.40
C THR A 124 -23.42 4.76 12.43
N PRO A 125 -23.95 3.58 12.04
CA PRO A 125 -23.13 2.39 11.85
C PRO A 125 -21.99 2.65 10.86
N ILE A 126 -20.87 1.97 11.06
CA ILE A 126 -19.70 2.03 10.17
C ILE A 126 -19.42 0.65 9.57
N THR A 127 -18.84 0.62 8.38
CA THR A 127 -18.36 -0.60 7.76
C THR A 127 -16.84 -0.68 7.86
N VAL A 128 -16.34 -1.79 8.37
CA VAL A 128 -14.91 -2.10 8.48
C VAL A 128 -14.51 -2.97 7.30
N TYR A 129 -13.56 -2.45 6.51
CA TYR A 129 -12.99 -3.15 5.38
C TYR A 129 -11.54 -3.52 5.64
N ARG A 130 -11.12 -4.71 5.20
CA ARG A 130 -9.73 -5.16 5.31
C ARG A 130 -8.75 -4.24 4.61
N ARG A 131 -9.11 -3.75 3.42
CA ARG A 131 -8.25 -2.93 2.56
C ARG A 131 -7.80 -1.61 3.18
N PHE A 132 -8.43 -1.18 4.27
CA PHE A 132 -8.01 0.02 4.99
C PHE A 132 -6.75 -0.21 5.82
N ILE A 133 -6.29 -1.45 6.00
CA ILE A 133 -5.14 -1.78 6.84
C ILE A 133 -3.96 -2.23 5.97
N ALA A 134 -2.79 -1.64 6.19
CA ALA A 134 -1.57 -1.98 5.47
C ALA A 134 -0.32 -1.94 6.38
N LEU A 135 0.78 -2.49 5.87
CA LEU A 135 2.09 -2.42 6.48
C LEU A 135 3.03 -1.65 5.55
N ILE A 136 3.82 -0.73 6.12
CA ILE A 136 4.83 0.05 5.39
C ILE A 136 6.20 -0.44 5.83
N ARG A 137 7.00 -0.84 4.84
CA ARG A 137 8.40 -1.22 5.05
C ARG A 137 9.35 -0.02 4.98
N PRO A 138 10.55 -0.11 5.56
CA PRO A 138 11.57 0.94 5.44
C PRO A 138 11.90 1.33 3.99
N THR A 139 11.76 0.39 3.05
CA THR A 139 11.97 0.61 1.61
C THR A 139 10.82 1.36 0.93
N GLY A 140 9.73 1.66 1.64
CA GLY A 140 8.55 2.34 1.12
C GLY A 140 7.56 1.43 0.38
N GLU A 141 7.85 0.15 0.23
CA GLU A 141 6.95 -0.80 -0.43
C GLU A 141 5.68 -1.01 0.40
N VAL A 142 4.53 -0.72 -0.22
CA VAL A 142 3.19 -1.05 0.29
C VAL A 142 2.54 -1.98 -0.71
N ASN A 143 2.45 -3.27 -0.37
CA ASN A 143 1.86 -4.26 -1.27
C ASN A 143 0.56 -4.81 -0.67
N THR A 144 -0.52 -4.05 -0.85
CA THR A 144 -1.88 -4.46 -0.44
C THR A 144 -2.55 -5.38 -1.46
N ILE A 145 -2.13 -5.34 -2.73
CA ILE A 145 -2.76 -6.06 -3.84
C ILE A 145 -2.28 -7.52 -3.93
N LYS A 146 -1.02 -7.81 -3.57
CA LYS A 146 -0.49 -9.19 -3.53
C LYS A 146 -0.61 -9.84 -2.14
N MET A 147 -1.45 -9.29 -1.26
CA MET A 147 -1.78 -9.90 0.02
C MET A 147 -2.53 -11.22 -0.19
N LYS A 148 -1.81 -12.30 -0.44
CA LYS A 148 -2.37 -13.64 -0.32
C LYS A 148 -2.60 -13.88 1.17
N ALA A 149 -3.84 -13.71 1.60
CA ALA A 149 -4.26 -14.08 2.94
C ALA A 149 -3.83 -15.55 3.19
N PRO A 150 -3.16 -15.88 4.31
CA PRO A 150 -2.89 -17.27 4.65
C PRO A 150 -4.17 -18.11 4.72
N ASP A 151 -5.32 -17.49 4.96
CA ASP A 151 -6.63 -18.01 4.56
C ASP A 151 -7.61 -16.82 4.52
N PRO A 152 -8.26 -16.51 3.38
CA PRO A 152 -9.24 -15.42 3.31
C PRO A 152 -10.43 -15.64 4.26
N LYS A 153 -10.71 -16.87 4.71
CA LYS A 153 -11.76 -17.18 5.68
C LYS A 153 -11.39 -16.82 7.12
N THR A 154 -10.09 -16.75 7.45
CA THR A 154 -9.62 -16.47 8.82
C THR A 154 -9.03 -15.06 8.98
N ALA A 155 -8.72 -14.38 7.88
CA ALA A 155 -8.19 -13.02 7.92
C ALA A 155 -9.24 -12.02 8.42
N PHE A 156 -8.85 -11.09 9.28
CA PHE A 156 -9.75 -10.03 9.75
C PHE A 156 -9.84 -8.84 8.78
N PRO A 157 -11.01 -8.22 8.65
CA PRO A 157 -12.30 -8.91 8.73
C PRO A 157 -12.44 -9.91 7.56
N SER A 158 -13.07 -11.06 7.79
CA SER A 158 -13.19 -12.12 6.76
C SER A 158 -14.25 -11.80 5.71
N ASN A 159 -15.19 -10.93 6.07
CA ASN A 159 -16.14 -10.22 5.22
C ASN A 159 -16.35 -8.81 5.81
N ASP A 160 -16.94 -7.88 5.07
CA ASP A 160 -17.25 -6.55 5.58
C ASP A 160 -18.05 -6.63 6.90
N ILE A 161 -17.54 -6.00 7.96
CA ILE A 161 -18.21 -5.96 9.27
C ILE A 161 -18.90 -4.62 9.43
N VAL A 162 -20.22 -4.64 9.67
CA VAL A 162 -20.97 -3.45 10.06
C VAL A 162 -20.99 -3.34 11.58
N LEU A 163 -20.38 -2.29 12.13
CA LEU A 163 -20.39 -1.97 13.56
C LEU A 163 -21.45 -0.92 13.86
N LYS A 164 -22.42 -1.27 14.69
CA LYS A 164 -23.36 -0.32 15.31
C LYS A 164 -22.67 0.43 16.46
N PRO A 165 -23.19 1.60 16.87
CA PRO A 165 -22.69 2.30 18.06
C PRO A 165 -22.56 1.40 19.28
N GLY A 166 -21.44 1.52 19.98
CA GLY A 166 -21.08 0.69 21.14
C GLY A 166 -20.43 -0.65 20.78
N GLN A 167 -20.33 -1.01 19.49
CA GLN A 167 -19.70 -2.27 19.07
C GLN A 167 -18.24 -2.09 18.71
N CYS A 168 -17.44 -3.10 19.07
CA CYS A 168 -16.06 -3.24 18.64
C CYS A 168 -15.89 -4.53 17.85
N ALA A 169 -15.01 -4.50 16.87
CA ALA A 169 -14.44 -5.68 16.26
C ALA A 169 -12.93 -5.70 16.49
N GLU A 170 -12.42 -6.88 16.82
CA GLU A 170 -11.01 -7.15 17.02
C GLU A 170 -10.64 -8.38 16.21
N GLY A 171 -9.46 -8.36 15.61
CA GLY A 171 -8.97 -9.53 14.91
C GLY A 171 -7.58 -9.33 14.37
N THR A 172 -7.15 -10.33 13.63
CA THR A 172 -5.76 -10.49 13.21
C THR A 172 -5.67 -10.52 11.69
N ILE A 173 -4.69 -9.80 11.16
CA ILE A 173 -4.45 -9.69 9.73
C ILE A 173 -3.03 -10.13 9.45
N ASP A 174 -2.90 -11.09 8.56
CA ASP A 174 -1.62 -11.56 8.09
C ASP A 174 -1.28 -10.93 6.74
N PHE A 175 -0.01 -10.54 6.61
CA PHE A 175 0.62 -9.95 5.44
C PHE A 175 1.80 -10.84 5.06
N LEU A 176 1.96 -11.17 3.78
CA LEU A 176 3.14 -11.92 3.34
C LEU A 176 4.27 -10.95 3.00
N GLY A 177 5.46 -11.20 3.53
CA GLY A 177 6.59 -10.30 3.39
C GLY A 177 7.93 -10.96 3.28
N ALA A 178 8.93 -10.19 2.84
CA ALA A 178 10.30 -10.65 2.86
C ALA A 178 10.77 -10.79 4.31
N ARG A 179 11.37 -11.93 4.63
CA ARG A 179 11.90 -12.27 5.96
C ARG A 179 12.83 -11.19 6.50
N SER A 180 13.67 -10.62 5.64
CA SER A 180 14.67 -9.61 5.99
C SER A 180 14.11 -8.19 6.09
N ALA A 181 12.86 -7.94 5.67
CA ALA A 181 12.30 -6.61 5.56
C ALA A 181 11.10 -6.44 6.51
N ARG A 182 11.42 -6.37 7.81
CA ARG A 182 10.43 -6.10 8.86
C ARG A 182 9.77 -4.73 8.60
N PRO A 183 8.42 -4.62 8.66
CA PRO A 183 7.73 -3.35 8.51
C PRO A 183 8.09 -2.38 9.64
N ALA A 184 8.14 -1.10 9.30
CA ALA A 184 8.36 -0.01 10.24
C ALA A 184 7.05 0.54 10.80
N LEU A 185 5.97 0.48 10.00
CA LEU A 185 4.67 1.03 10.37
C LEU A 185 3.54 0.06 10.02
N ALA A 186 2.53 0.02 10.88
CA ALA A 186 1.19 -0.40 10.51
C ALA A 186 0.33 0.84 10.27
N VAL A 187 -0.56 0.81 9.28
CA VAL A 187 -1.40 1.96 8.93
C VAL A 187 -2.86 1.58 8.78
N TRP A 188 -3.74 2.54 9.11
CA TRP A 188 -5.17 2.47 8.85
C TRP A 188 -5.63 3.73 8.13
N GLY A 189 -6.13 3.58 6.90
CA GLY A 189 -6.56 4.68 6.03
C GLY A 189 -7.90 4.36 5.38
N PRO A 190 -9.04 4.69 6.02
CA PRO A 190 -10.33 4.57 5.37
C PRO A 190 -10.51 5.64 4.29
N ASN A 191 -11.32 5.34 3.27
CA ASN A 191 -11.65 6.29 2.21
C ASN A 191 -12.25 7.57 2.81
N GLY A 192 -11.70 8.74 2.44
CA GLY A 192 -12.12 10.03 2.98
C GLY A 192 -11.36 10.50 4.22
N ALA A 193 -10.40 9.71 4.73
CA ALA A 193 -9.43 10.23 5.67
C ALA A 193 -8.44 11.18 4.98
N PRO A 194 -8.05 12.31 5.60
CA PRO A 194 -7.11 13.25 5.00
C PRO A 194 -5.68 12.70 4.89
N LYS A 195 -5.36 11.68 5.69
CA LYS A 195 -4.14 10.84 5.62
C LYS A 195 -4.35 9.58 6.45
N ALA A 196 -3.52 8.55 6.24
CA ALA A 196 -3.58 7.34 7.05
C ALA A 196 -3.08 7.57 8.49
N ALA A 197 -3.75 6.94 9.46
CA ALA A 197 -3.24 6.81 10.82
C ALA A 197 -2.11 5.78 10.86
N LYS A 198 -1.08 6.03 11.67
CA LYS A 198 0.16 5.25 11.66
C LYS A 198 0.51 4.78 13.07
N TRP A 199 0.95 3.53 13.18
CA TRP A 199 1.47 2.93 14.40
C TRP A 199 2.89 2.44 14.15
N ALA A 200 3.83 2.83 15.02
CA ALA A 200 5.21 2.39 14.98
C ALA A 200 5.32 0.93 15.39
N ILE A 201 5.97 0.12 14.54
CA ILE A 201 6.32 -1.26 14.86
C ILE A 201 7.75 -1.25 15.42
N PRO A 202 7.97 -1.69 16.67
CA PRO A 202 9.32 -1.84 17.22
C PRO A 202 10.18 -2.70 16.31
N GLN A 203 11.43 -2.28 16.04
CA GLN A 203 12.34 -2.99 15.14
C GLN A 203 13.09 -4.11 15.86
#